data_AF-A0A7C5IP73-F1
#
_entry.id   AF-A0A7C5IP73-F1
#
_cell.length_a   1.000
_cell.length_b   1.000
_cell.length_c   1.000
_cell.angle_alpha   90.00
_cell.angle_beta   90.00
_cell.angle_gamma   90.00
#
_symmetry.space_group_name_H-M   'P 1'
#
loop_
_entity.id
_entity.type
_entity.pdbx_description
1 polymer ?
#
loop_
_entity_poly.entity_id
_entity_poly.type
_entity_poly.pdbx_seq_one_letter_code
_entity_poly.pdbx_strand_id
1 'polypeptide(L)'
;MKPVRISTLLDYTTLFGGAEPAVFEVAIVDGSISNVAMASNGLPKHLQQHSINHFFKNGGGACYIVSIGGYDTIIPTGYANETALFSAALDEVAKEDEPTLIVLADALRLGTDDYVATVQQALVQCNTLQDRFVIVDMDDSLNQADFRNKMASSYLKYGAAYTPFLETTLTHTFDESAVIVTGNLDVPVAQAEYDGTELKINFSGFEAKRLWIRINQTEYQQGGGLEFVFAEYENDIELKICGVGTDGLAASAILTEWELPAYDWIRTKGWELAVKSGQAAVKVTSTSNRVAMVVSTSPSVSLTLNQLEVQQNGVYNQVKAALGRERVTLPASPAIAGVYASVDRDRGVWKAPANVPLSAVIGPSKKISNQDQESLNVDTSGKSINAIRAFAGKGTLVWGARTLAGNDNEWRYVSVRRLFNLIEESTRKATAFAVFEPNNSTTWLKVKAMIDTYLYGLWERGALVGNAASDAFFVNIGLGKTMTPDDILN
;
A
#
# COMPACT_ATOMS: atom_id res chain seq x y z
N MET A 1 -13.02 -8.09 -11.25
CA MET A 1 -11.55 -8.01 -11.27
C MET A 1 -11.11 -8.09 -12.73
N LYS A 2 -10.51 -7.03 -13.30
CA LYS A 2 -10.06 -7.00 -14.70
C LYS A 2 -8.72 -6.24 -14.78
N PRO A 3 -7.72 -6.72 -15.54
CA PRO A 3 -6.48 -5.97 -15.74
C PRO A 3 -6.73 -4.66 -16.50
N VAL A 4 -6.13 -3.57 -16.03
CA VAL A 4 -6.25 -2.25 -16.64
C VAL A 4 -4.87 -1.72 -16.95
N ARG A 5 -4.64 -1.38 -18.22
CA ARG A 5 -3.39 -0.80 -18.68
C ARG A 5 -3.35 0.69 -18.35
N ILE A 6 -2.25 1.13 -17.74
CA ILE A 6 -1.96 2.54 -17.46
C ILE A 6 -0.60 2.91 -18.06
N SER A 7 -0.41 4.18 -18.41
CA SER A 7 0.86 4.69 -18.94
C SER A 7 1.50 5.73 -18.03
N THR A 8 0.73 6.35 -17.15
CA THR A 8 1.21 7.40 -16.23
C THR A 8 0.63 7.26 -14.83
N LEU A 9 1.24 7.95 -13.86
CA LEU A 9 0.67 8.08 -12.52
C LEU A 9 -0.67 8.83 -12.53
N LEU A 10 -0.88 9.75 -13.46
CA LEU A 10 -2.16 10.46 -13.60
C LEU A 10 -3.28 9.51 -14.05
N ASP A 11 -2.98 8.59 -14.97
CA ASP A 11 -3.93 7.54 -15.38
C ASP A 11 -4.33 6.70 -14.16
N TYR A 12 -3.34 6.30 -13.35
CA TYR A 12 -3.60 5.57 -12.11
C TYR A 12 -4.54 6.34 -11.19
N THR A 13 -4.23 7.60 -10.87
CA THR A 13 -5.04 8.39 -9.94
C THR A 13 -6.44 8.65 -10.47
N THR A 14 -6.61 8.79 -11.79
CA THR A 14 -7.92 8.97 -12.42
C THR A 14 -8.78 7.70 -12.35
N LEU A 15 -8.17 6.52 -12.50
CA LEU A 15 -8.88 5.24 -12.58
C LEU A 15 -9.07 4.55 -11.22
N PHE A 16 -8.11 4.74 -10.30
CA PHE A 16 -8.02 4.00 -9.03
C PHE A 16 -8.02 4.91 -7.79
N GLY A 17 -7.88 6.23 -7.95
CA GLY A 17 -7.84 7.18 -6.84
C GLY A 17 -6.45 7.41 -6.25
N GLY A 18 -6.43 8.09 -5.10
CA GLY A 18 -5.22 8.40 -4.32
C GLY A 18 -4.88 7.31 -3.30
N ALA A 19 -3.76 7.45 -2.58
CA ALA A 19 -3.39 6.52 -1.51
C ALA A 19 -4.42 6.52 -0.36
N GLU A 20 -4.48 5.40 0.37
CA GLU A 20 -5.26 5.32 1.61
C GLU A 20 -4.77 6.40 2.59
N PRO A 21 -5.66 7.28 3.10
CA PRO A 21 -5.28 8.25 4.11
C PRO A 21 -4.75 7.56 5.37
N ALA A 22 -3.53 7.88 5.77
CA ALA A 22 -2.94 7.45 7.01
C ALA A 22 -3.63 8.15 8.19
N VAL A 23 -3.82 7.40 9.28
CA VAL A 23 -4.34 7.91 10.55
C VAL A 23 -3.16 8.13 11.48
N PHE A 24 -3.02 9.36 11.97
CA PHE A 24 -1.94 9.74 12.88
C PHE A 24 -2.46 10.09 14.26
N GLU A 25 -1.69 9.71 15.27
CA GLU A 25 -1.83 10.13 16.65
C GLU A 25 -0.61 10.98 17.02
N VAL A 26 -0.85 12.20 17.48
CA VAL A 26 0.19 13.16 17.84
C VAL A 26 0.07 13.49 19.31
N ALA A 27 1.17 13.38 20.04
CA ALA A 27 1.23 13.74 21.45
C ALA A 27 1.95 15.08 21.63
N ILE A 28 1.42 15.92 22.52
CA ILE A 28 1.96 17.24 22.84
C ILE A 28 2.19 17.35 24.34
N VAL A 29 3.37 17.84 24.70
CA VAL A 29 3.76 18.14 26.08
C VAL A 29 4.34 19.54 26.10
N ASP A 30 3.85 20.39 27.01
CA ASP A 30 4.30 21.78 27.18
C ASP A 30 4.33 22.59 25.87
N GLY A 31 3.28 22.43 25.05
CA GLY A 31 3.13 23.15 23.77
C GLY A 31 4.07 22.70 22.65
N SER A 32 4.83 21.61 22.85
CA SER A 32 5.72 21.01 21.85
C SER A 32 5.31 19.59 21.52
N ILE A 33 5.51 19.17 20.27
CA ILE A 33 5.27 17.79 19.84
C ILE A 33 6.26 16.87 20.54
N SER A 34 5.73 15.94 21.34
CA SER A 34 6.52 14.92 22.03
C SER A 34 6.59 13.62 21.24
N ASN A 35 5.54 13.31 20.45
CA ASN A 35 5.49 12.12 19.61
C ASN A 35 4.58 12.33 18.40
N VAL A 36 4.92 11.67 17.28
CA VAL A 36 4.05 11.48 16.13
C VAL A 36 4.08 9.99 15.82
N ALA A 37 2.92 9.35 15.84
CA ALA A 37 2.79 7.92 15.53
C ALA A 37 1.66 7.72 14.52
N MET A 38 1.79 6.69 13.67
CA MET A 38 0.64 6.19 12.94
C MET A 38 -0.19 5.29 13.87
N ALA A 39 -1.51 5.41 13.80
CA ALA A 39 -2.43 4.61 14.63
C ALA A 39 -2.29 3.10 14.36
N SER A 40 -1.87 2.71 13.15
CA SER A 40 -1.43 1.35 12.84
C SER A 40 0.09 1.27 12.81
N ASN A 41 0.69 0.54 13.74
CA ASN A 41 2.11 0.20 13.71
C ASN A 41 2.39 -0.76 12.53
N GLY A 42 3.01 -0.28 11.45
CA GLY A 42 3.43 -1.14 10.34
C GLY A 42 3.44 -0.45 8.97
N LEU A 43 3.71 -1.24 7.92
CA LEU A 43 3.49 -0.82 6.53
C LEU A 43 2.03 -0.37 6.34
N PRO A 44 1.75 0.65 5.50
CA PRO A 44 0.40 0.94 5.08
C PRO A 44 -0.29 -0.33 4.55
N LYS A 45 -1.57 -0.54 4.92
CA LYS A 45 -2.33 -1.72 4.50
C LYS A 45 -2.48 -1.79 2.97
N HIS A 46 -2.53 -0.63 2.31
CA HIS A 46 -2.64 -0.52 0.85
C HIS A 46 -1.45 0.29 0.31
N LEU A 47 -0.50 -0.42 -0.32
CA LEU A 47 0.75 0.16 -0.82
C LEU A 47 0.67 0.50 -2.31
N GLN A 48 -0.37 0.09 -3.03
CA GLN A 48 -0.41 0.13 -4.49
C GLN A 48 -0.14 1.53 -5.07
N GLN A 49 -0.76 2.59 -4.55
CA GLN A 49 -0.56 3.94 -5.09
C GLN A 49 0.89 4.41 -4.92
N HIS A 50 1.46 4.20 -3.72
CA HIS A 50 2.84 4.54 -3.43
C HIS A 50 3.82 3.69 -4.24
N SER A 51 3.50 2.40 -4.42
CA SER A 51 4.26 1.44 -5.24
C SER A 51 4.31 1.87 -6.71
N ILE A 52 3.18 2.25 -7.29
CA ILE A 52 3.12 2.74 -8.67
C ILE A 52 3.85 4.08 -8.85
N ASN A 53 3.72 4.99 -7.88
CA ASN A 53 4.51 6.21 -7.87
C ASN A 53 6.02 5.91 -7.84
N HIS A 54 6.45 4.96 -6.99
CA HIS A 54 7.85 4.57 -6.87
C HIS A 54 8.38 3.88 -8.13
N PHE A 55 7.57 3.03 -8.77
CA PHE A 55 7.85 2.40 -10.06
C PHE A 55 8.13 3.44 -11.16
N PHE A 56 7.23 4.41 -11.36
CA PHE A 56 7.41 5.45 -12.37
C PHE A 56 8.63 6.34 -12.07
N LYS A 57 8.87 6.69 -10.80
CA LYS A 57 10.06 7.47 -10.39
C LYS A 57 11.38 6.75 -10.64
N ASN A 58 11.38 5.42 -10.78
CA ASN A 58 12.56 4.61 -11.09
C ASN A 58 12.64 4.21 -12.59
N GLY A 59 11.87 4.87 -13.46
CA GLY A 59 11.96 4.69 -14.91
C GLY A 59 11.00 3.64 -15.48
N GLY A 60 10.00 3.24 -14.69
CA GLY A 60 8.88 2.42 -15.13
C GLY A 60 8.14 3.01 -16.33
N GLY A 61 7.62 2.13 -17.18
CA GLY A 61 6.83 2.46 -18.37
C GLY A 61 5.36 2.11 -18.21
N ALA A 62 4.67 1.86 -19.32
CA ALA A 62 3.29 1.35 -19.25
C ALA A 62 3.22 0.02 -18.50
N CYS A 63 2.20 -0.15 -17.67
CA CYS A 63 2.00 -1.34 -16.85
C CYS A 63 0.51 -1.69 -16.72
N TYR A 64 0.25 -2.91 -16.28
CA TYR A 64 -1.10 -3.38 -15.99
C TYR A 64 -1.32 -3.40 -14.48
N ILE A 65 -2.49 -2.95 -14.06
CA ILE A 65 -2.95 -2.98 -12.67
C ILE A 65 -4.13 -3.93 -12.60
N VAL A 66 -4.07 -4.88 -11.65
CA VAL A 66 -5.22 -5.71 -11.29
C VAL A 66 -5.65 -5.33 -9.88
N SER A 67 -6.72 -4.52 -9.79
CA SER A 67 -7.30 -4.18 -8.49
C SER A 67 -8.11 -5.35 -7.94
N ILE A 68 -7.85 -5.68 -6.67
CA ILE A 68 -8.60 -6.69 -5.91
C ILE A 68 -9.70 -6.09 -5.04
N GLY A 69 -9.87 -4.76 -5.05
CA GLY A 69 -10.80 -4.01 -4.19
C GLY A 69 -10.34 -2.59 -3.90
N GLY A 70 -11.18 -1.80 -3.22
CA GLY A 70 -10.84 -0.54 -2.53
C GLY A 70 -10.49 -0.73 -1.04
N TYR A 71 -10.35 0.37 -0.30
CA TYR A 71 -9.81 0.36 1.08
C TYR A 71 -10.71 -0.34 2.11
N ASP A 72 -12.02 -0.16 1.97
CA ASP A 72 -13.02 -0.78 2.85
C ASP A 72 -13.53 -2.13 2.33
N THR A 73 -12.80 -2.77 1.41
CA THR A 73 -13.32 -3.95 0.71
C THR A 73 -13.57 -5.10 1.66
N ILE A 74 -14.85 -5.42 1.84
CA ILE A 74 -15.33 -6.71 2.31
C ILE A 74 -15.02 -7.73 1.22
N ILE A 75 -14.48 -8.89 1.59
CA ILE A 75 -14.20 -9.99 0.65
C ILE A 75 -15.46 -10.26 -0.20
N PRO A 76 -15.41 -10.06 -1.52
CA PRO A 76 -16.59 -10.23 -2.37
C PRO A 76 -17.14 -11.65 -2.28
N THR A 77 -18.47 -11.79 -2.38
CA THR A 77 -19.15 -13.09 -2.38
C THR A 77 -18.57 -13.98 -3.49
N GLY A 78 -18.15 -15.19 -3.13
CA GLY A 78 -17.49 -16.14 -4.03
C GLY A 78 -15.99 -16.30 -3.79
N TYR A 79 -15.38 -15.46 -2.95
CA TYR A 79 -13.99 -15.61 -2.51
C TYR A 79 -13.94 -15.95 -1.02
N ALA A 80 -13.06 -16.88 -0.64
CA ALA A 80 -12.95 -17.34 0.74
C ALA A 80 -12.15 -16.38 1.63
N ASN A 81 -11.16 -15.69 1.08
CA ASN A 81 -10.23 -14.80 1.78
C ASN A 81 -9.48 -13.90 0.79
N GLU A 82 -8.61 -13.01 1.30
CA GLU A 82 -7.78 -12.14 0.46
C GLU A 82 -6.80 -12.91 -0.43
N THR A 83 -6.21 -14.02 0.05
CA THR A 83 -5.31 -14.87 -0.75
C THR A 83 -6.00 -15.32 -2.04
N ALA A 84 -7.27 -15.73 -1.96
CA ALA A 84 -8.06 -16.12 -3.13
C ALA A 84 -8.29 -14.97 -4.12
N LEU A 85 -8.31 -13.71 -3.65
CA LEU A 85 -8.41 -12.54 -4.53
C LEU A 85 -7.10 -12.31 -5.28
N PHE A 86 -5.94 -12.44 -4.62
CA PHE A 86 -4.65 -12.36 -5.30
C PHE A 86 -4.46 -13.50 -6.31
N SER A 87 -4.89 -14.72 -5.97
CA SER A 87 -4.88 -15.85 -6.89
C SER A 87 -5.71 -15.57 -8.14
N ALA A 88 -6.93 -15.06 -7.98
CA ALA A 88 -7.76 -14.69 -9.12
C ALA A 88 -7.15 -13.53 -9.93
N ALA A 89 -6.46 -12.59 -9.28
CA ALA A 89 -5.79 -11.50 -9.97
C ALA A 89 -4.66 -12.00 -10.86
N LEU A 90 -3.88 -13.00 -10.39
CA LEU A 90 -2.84 -13.66 -11.18
C LEU A 90 -3.42 -14.38 -12.41
N ASP A 91 -4.55 -15.06 -12.23
CA ASP A 91 -5.25 -15.76 -13.33
C ASP A 91 -5.82 -14.77 -14.36
N GLU A 92 -6.32 -13.61 -13.93
CA GLU A 92 -6.81 -12.57 -14.84
C GLU A 92 -5.67 -11.92 -15.62
N VAL A 93 -4.56 -11.54 -14.97
CA VAL A 93 -3.41 -10.98 -15.70
C VAL A 93 -2.76 -12.01 -16.61
N ALA A 94 -2.90 -13.31 -16.37
CA ALA A 94 -2.40 -14.37 -17.25
C ALA A 94 -2.97 -14.29 -18.68
N LYS A 95 -4.16 -13.69 -18.83
CA LYS A 95 -4.86 -13.56 -20.11
C LYS A 95 -4.32 -12.41 -20.98
N GLU A 96 -3.55 -11.50 -20.39
CA GLU A 96 -2.92 -10.39 -21.09
C GLU A 96 -1.53 -10.80 -21.62
N ASP A 97 -1.20 -10.46 -22.86
CA ASP A 97 0.05 -10.86 -23.53
C ASP A 97 1.24 -9.92 -23.25
N GLU A 98 0.98 -8.64 -22.94
CA GLU A 98 2.03 -7.64 -22.70
C GLU A 98 2.84 -7.80 -21.38
N PRO A 99 2.27 -8.26 -20.24
CA PRO A 99 2.99 -8.28 -18.97
C PRO A 99 4.16 -9.28 -18.92
N THR A 100 5.40 -8.77 -18.77
CA THR A 100 6.61 -9.60 -18.60
C THR A 100 7.15 -9.63 -17.17
N LEU A 101 6.71 -8.71 -16.30
CA LEU A 101 7.12 -8.62 -14.90
C LEU A 101 5.90 -8.67 -13.99
N ILE A 102 6.01 -9.41 -12.88
CA ILE A 102 4.99 -9.48 -11.83
C ILE A 102 5.56 -8.88 -10.55
N VAL A 103 4.80 -7.98 -9.92
CA VAL A 103 5.08 -7.35 -8.63
C VAL A 103 3.87 -7.55 -7.73
N LEU A 104 4.10 -7.97 -6.48
CA LEU A 104 3.08 -8.35 -5.51
C LEU A 104 3.16 -7.49 -4.24
N ALA A 105 3.38 -6.17 -4.39
CA ALA A 105 3.65 -5.27 -3.26
C ALA A 105 2.55 -5.28 -2.18
N ASP A 106 1.27 -5.21 -2.59
CA ASP A 106 0.14 -5.27 -1.63
C ASP A 106 -0.04 -6.64 -0.99
N ALA A 107 0.49 -7.72 -1.61
CA ALA A 107 0.37 -9.06 -1.04
C ALA A 107 1.22 -9.23 0.24
N LEU A 108 2.15 -8.32 0.53
CA LEU A 108 2.91 -8.31 1.79
C LEU A 108 2.04 -8.04 3.01
N ARG A 109 0.82 -7.51 2.84
CA ARG A 109 -0.15 -7.37 3.94
C ARG A 109 -0.77 -8.71 4.35
N LEU A 110 -0.66 -9.73 3.48
CA LEU A 110 -1.06 -11.09 3.83
C LEU A 110 -0.12 -11.64 4.90
N GLY A 111 -0.58 -12.63 5.66
CA GLY A 111 0.32 -13.39 6.51
C GLY A 111 1.45 -14.02 5.68
N THR A 112 2.62 -14.24 6.28
CA THR A 112 3.81 -14.73 5.56
C THR A 112 3.54 -15.98 4.71
N ASP A 113 2.76 -16.93 5.22
CA ASP A 113 2.47 -18.17 4.51
C ASP A 113 1.59 -17.93 3.26
N ASP A 114 0.60 -17.04 3.38
CA ASP A 114 -0.28 -16.64 2.28
C ASP A 114 0.46 -15.82 1.21
N TYR A 115 1.34 -14.91 1.63
CA TYR A 115 2.20 -14.16 0.72
C TYR A 115 3.10 -15.11 -0.10
N VAL A 116 3.77 -16.04 0.58
CA VAL A 116 4.65 -17.00 -0.09
C VAL A 116 3.88 -17.95 -1.01
N ALA A 117 2.66 -18.36 -0.63
CA ALA A 117 1.78 -19.13 -1.50
C ALA A 117 1.41 -18.35 -2.78
N THR A 118 1.13 -17.05 -2.64
CA THR A 118 0.87 -16.15 -3.79
C THR A 118 2.09 -16.02 -4.70
N VAL A 119 3.29 -15.89 -4.12
CA VAL A 119 4.55 -15.87 -4.88
C VAL A 119 4.78 -17.21 -5.61
N GLN A 120 4.48 -18.35 -4.98
CA GLN A 120 4.57 -19.67 -5.60
C GLN A 120 3.63 -19.77 -6.81
N GLN A 121 2.39 -19.25 -6.72
CA GLN A 121 1.48 -19.22 -7.87
C GLN A 121 2.02 -18.35 -9.00
N ALA A 122 2.59 -17.18 -8.70
CA ALA A 122 3.23 -16.34 -9.71
C ALA A 122 4.42 -17.05 -10.38
N LEU A 123 5.23 -17.82 -9.63
CA LEU A 123 6.31 -18.64 -10.19
C LEU A 123 5.80 -19.75 -11.11
N VAL A 124 4.70 -20.42 -10.75
CA VAL A 124 4.03 -21.42 -11.60
C VAL A 124 3.55 -20.79 -12.90
N GLN A 125 2.94 -19.61 -12.83
CA GLN A 125 2.50 -18.86 -14.00
C GLN A 125 3.68 -18.47 -14.89
N CYS A 126 4.78 -17.97 -14.32
CA CYS A 126 5.99 -17.63 -15.08
C CYS A 126 6.58 -18.85 -15.79
N ASN A 127 6.58 -20.02 -15.13
CA ASN A 127 7.02 -21.25 -15.77
C ASN A 127 6.08 -21.72 -16.88
N THR A 128 4.78 -21.51 -16.73
CA THR A 128 3.77 -21.94 -17.71
C THR A 128 3.81 -21.09 -18.97
N LEU A 129 3.88 -19.76 -18.84
CA LEU A 129 3.84 -18.83 -19.97
C LEU A 129 5.23 -18.58 -20.59
N GLN A 130 6.30 -18.76 -19.81
CA GLN A 130 7.72 -18.62 -20.17
C GLN A 130 8.17 -17.23 -20.62
N ASP A 131 7.29 -16.23 -20.53
CA ASP A 131 7.53 -14.82 -20.87
C ASP A 131 7.58 -13.90 -19.63
N ARG A 132 7.15 -14.40 -18.46
CA ARG A 132 7.07 -13.63 -17.21
C ARG A 132 8.22 -13.88 -16.26
N PHE A 133 8.44 -12.91 -15.37
CA PHE A 133 9.40 -12.99 -14.28
C PHE A 133 8.84 -12.25 -13.05
N VAL A 134 8.92 -12.87 -11.87
CA VAL A 134 8.39 -12.28 -10.62
C VAL A 134 9.49 -11.61 -9.80
N ILE A 135 9.22 -10.40 -9.32
CA ILE A 135 10.10 -9.68 -8.39
C ILE A 135 9.48 -9.81 -7.01
N VAL A 136 10.23 -10.41 -6.09
CA VAL A 136 9.76 -10.80 -4.76
C VAL A 136 10.43 -9.91 -3.72
N ASP A 137 9.66 -9.42 -2.76
CA ASP A 137 10.21 -8.79 -1.57
C ASP A 137 10.38 -9.82 -0.47
N MET A 138 11.52 -9.75 0.21
CA MET A 138 11.68 -10.37 1.52
C MET A 138 11.14 -9.40 2.57
N ASP A 139 10.10 -9.81 3.29
CA ASP A 139 9.59 -9.05 4.43
C ASP A 139 10.71 -8.86 5.46
N ASP A 140 10.93 -7.61 5.86
CA ASP A 140 11.91 -7.24 6.87
C ASP A 140 11.59 -7.84 8.24
N SER A 141 10.36 -8.27 8.52
CA SER A 141 10.03 -8.99 9.76
C SER A 141 10.69 -10.38 9.83
N LEU A 142 11.02 -10.98 8.68
CA LEU A 142 11.60 -12.31 8.57
C LEU A 142 13.13 -12.24 8.58
N ASN A 143 13.76 -13.29 9.11
CA ASN A 143 15.19 -13.51 8.87
C ASN A 143 15.41 -14.28 7.56
N GLN A 144 16.67 -14.31 7.10
CA GLN A 144 17.04 -14.90 5.81
C GLN A 144 16.72 -16.40 5.73
N ALA A 145 16.92 -17.14 6.83
CA ALA A 145 16.68 -18.58 6.87
C ALA A 145 15.17 -18.90 6.80
N ASP A 146 14.35 -18.16 7.54
CA ASP A 146 12.90 -18.34 7.56
C ASP A 146 12.28 -18.00 6.20
N PHE A 147 12.72 -16.92 5.57
CA PHE A 147 12.32 -16.59 4.20
C PHE A 147 12.63 -17.75 3.24
N ARG A 148 13.86 -18.28 3.28
CA ARG A 148 14.28 -19.40 2.42
C ARG A 148 13.50 -20.68 2.68
N ASN A 149 13.23 -21.01 3.94
CA ASN A 149 12.52 -22.22 4.32
C ASN A 149 11.06 -22.20 3.87
N LYS A 150 10.41 -21.03 3.94
CA LYS A 150 9.04 -20.86 3.49
C LYS A 150 8.93 -20.78 1.97
N MET A 151 9.89 -20.12 1.32
CA MET A 151 9.87 -19.93 -0.13
C MET A 151 9.76 -21.23 -0.90
N ALA A 152 9.11 -21.14 -2.06
CA ALA A 152 9.07 -22.12 -3.15
C ALA A 152 10.31 -23.02 -3.27
N SER A 153 10.13 -24.26 -3.72
CA SER A 153 11.22 -25.16 -4.12
C SER A 153 11.33 -25.32 -5.65
N SER A 154 10.29 -24.94 -6.38
CA SER A 154 10.18 -25.12 -7.83
C SER A 154 10.18 -23.79 -8.57
N TYR A 155 10.62 -23.82 -9.83
CA TYR A 155 10.56 -22.68 -10.76
C TYR A 155 11.32 -21.41 -10.32
N LEU A 156 12.25 -21.56 -9.37
CA LEU A 156 13.01 -20.46 -8.76
C LEU A 156 13.79 -19.60 -9.76
N LYS A 157 14.14 -20.16 -10.92
CA LYS A 157 14.77 -19.40 -11.99
C LYS A 157 13.92 -18.22 -12.49
N TYR A 158 12.60 -18.27 -12.36
CA TYR A 158 11.68 -17.24 -12.84
C TYR A 158 11.40 -16.11 -11.84
N GLY A 159 12.10 -16.07 -10.69
CA GLY A 159 11.93 -15.00 -9.73
C GLY A 159 13.25 -14.49 -9.16
N ALA A 160 13.22 -13.29 -8.59
CA ALA A 160 14.34 -12.72 -7.83
C ALA A 160 13.82 -12.03 -6.57
N ALA A 161 14.41 -12.37 -5.42
CA ALA A 161 14.11 -11.72 -4.15
C ALA A 161 15.00 -10.50 -3.91
N TYR A 162 14.44 -9.48 -3.26
CA TYR A 162 15.14 -8.25 -2.88
C TYR A 162 14.91 -7.92 -1.39
N THR A 163 15.96 -7.39 -0.74
CA THR A 163 15.95 -6.94 0.65
C THR A 163 16.93 -5.78 0.83
N PRO A 164 16.70 -4.85 1.77
CA PRO A 164 15.53 -4.73 2.63
C PRO A 164 14.48 -3.81 2.01
N PHE A 165 13.46 -3.44 2.79
CA PHE A 165 12.55 -2.37 2.41
C PHE A 165 13.29 -1.02 2.29
N LEU A 166 12.60 -0.04 1.73
CA LEU A 166 13.14 1.26 1.36
C LEU A 166 12.44 2.35 2.15
N GLU A 167 13.22 3.15 2.89
CA GLU A 167 12.76 4.41 3.43
C GLU A 167 12.68 5.42 2.28
N THR A 168 11.47 5.80 1.89
CA THR A 168 11.27 6.63 0.70
C THR A 168 11.24 8.12 1.03
N THR A 169 11.34 8.96 0.01
CA THR A 169 11.03 10.39 0.15
C THR A 169 9.53 10.68 -0.05
N LEU A 170 8.69 9.65 -0.20
CA LEU A 170 7.24 9.81 -0.38
C LEU A 170 6.58 10.09 0.96
N THR A 171 5.57 10.95 0.93
CA THR A 171 4.81 11.37 2.10
C THR A 171 3.49 10.63 2.19
N HIS A 172 3.01 10.40 3.41
CA HIS A 172 1.66 9.93 3.64
C HIS A 172 0.64 11.01 3.24
N THR A 173 -0.48 10.58 2.69
CA THR A 173 -1.72 11.38 2.66
C THR A 173 -2.47 11.15 3.96
N PHE A 174 -3.16 12.15 4.49
CA PHE A 174 -3.97 12.02 5.71
C PHE A 174 -5.19 12.93 5.62
N ASP A 175 -6.25 12.57 6.35
CA ASP A 175 -7.42 13.42 6.57
C ASP A 175 -7.25 14.16 7.91
N GLU A 176 -7.30 15.49 7.90
CA GLU A 176 -7.13 16.30 9.12
C GLU A 176 -8.24 16.02 10.17
N SER A 177 -9.40 15.51 9.76
CA SER A 177 -10.47 15.07 10.67
C SER A 177 -10.18 13.74 11.37
N ALA A 178 -9.27 12.93 10.83
CA ALA A 178 -8.88 11.63 11.37
C ALA A 178 -7.57 11.67 12.18
N VAL A 179 -6.79 12.76 12.09
CA VAL A 179 -5.58 12.93 12.90
C VAL A 179 -5.98 13.33 14.31
N ILE A 180 -5.63 12.49 15.29
CA ILE A 180 -5.90 12.75 16.72
C ILE A 180 -4.67 13.39 17.35
N VAL A 181 -4.88 14.49 18.08
CA VAL A 181 -3.84 15.20 18.81
C VAL A 181 -4.21 15.24 20.29
N THR A 182 -3.36 14.63 21.11
CA THR A 182 -3.53 14.54 22.56
C THR A 182 -2.47 15.35 23.28
N GLY A 183 -2.83 16.05 24.35
CA GLY A 183 -1.84 16.71 25.19
C GLY A 183 -2.36 17.84 26.04
N ASN A 184 -1.43 18.48 26.75
CA ASN A 184 -1.66 19.71 27.50
C ASN A 184 -1.77 20.88 26.54
N LEU A 185 -2.86 20.87 25.78
CA LEU A 185 -3.28 21.97 24.94
C LEU A 185 -3.99 22.93 25.88
N ASP A 186 -3.52 24.18 26.00
CA ASP A 186 -4.16 25.23 26.81
C ASP A 186 -5.52 25.64 26.20
N VAL A 187 -6.44 24.68 26.12
CA VAL A 187 -7.76 24.77 25.52
C VAL A 187 -8.75 24.93 26.68
N PRO A 188 -9.54 26.02 26.70
CA PRO A 188 -10.63 26.15 27.65
C PRO A 188 -11.63 25.00 27.48
N VAL A 189 -11.79 24.19 28.51
CA VAL A 189 -12.85 23.17 28.57
C VAL A 189 -13.91 23.66 29.53
N ALA A 190 -15.13 23.82 29.03
CA ALA A 190 -16.25 24.14 29.88
C ALA A 190 -16.98 22.85 30.27
N GLN A 191 -17.30 22.71 31.55
CA GLN A 191 -18.09 21.59 32.04
C GLN A 191 -19.25 22.13 32.87
N ALA A 192 -20.43 21.53 32.72
CA ALA A 192 -21.45 21.61 33.75
C ALA A 192 -21.98 20.22 34.07
N GLU A 193 -22.45 20.07 35.30
CA GLU A 193 -23.24 18.93 35.72
C GLU A 193 -24.67 19.41 35.89
N TYR A 194 -25.61 18.75 35.22
CA TYR A 194 -27.03 19.05 35.37
C TYR A 194 -27.64 18.07 36.38
N ASP A 195 -28.37 18.60 37.37
CA ASP A 195 -28.87 17.89 38.55
C ASP A 195 -27.78 17.30 39.48
N GLY A 196 -26.52 17.74 39.34
CA GLY A 196 -25.41 17.46 40.26
C GLY A 196 -24.93 16.00 40.37
N THR A 197 -25.63 15.01 39.81
CA THR A 197 -25.25 13.59 39.93
C THR A 197 -25.32 12.75 38.65
N GLU A 198 -26.20 13.03 37.70
CA GLU A 198 -26.52 12.03 36.65
C GLU A 198 -25.93 12.32 35.25
N LEU A 199 -25.95 13.57 34.79
CA LEU A 199 -25.52 13.94 33.43
C LEU A 199 -24.34 14.92 33.49
N LYS A 200 -23.23 14.51 32.88
CA LYS A 200 -22.05 15.35 32.65
C LYS A 200 -22.09 15.87 31.21
N ILE A 201 -22.04 17.19 31.05
CA ILE A 201 -22.00 17.83 29.74
C ILE A 201 -20.68 18.58 29.63
N ASN A 202 -19.89 18.20 28.63
CA ASN A 202 -18.62 18.83 28.31
C ASN A 202 -18.79 19.67 27.04
N PHE A 203 -18.10 20.80 27.01
CA PHE A 203 -17.89 21.57 25.80
C PHE A 203 -16.39 21.81 25.64
N SER A 204 -15.87 21.41 24.48
CA SER A 204 -14.48 21.60 24.08
C SER A 204 -14.42 22.53 22.86
N GLY A 205 -13.95 23.76 23.08
CA GLY A 205 -13.87 24.76 22.02
C GLY A 205 -13.48 26.14 22.54
N PHE A 206 -12.97 26.99 21.65
CA PHE A 206 -12.72 28.39 21.97
C PHE A 206 -13.92 29.24 21.57
N GLU A 207 -14.65 29.72 22.56
CA GLU A 207 -15.61 30.77 22.34
C GLU A 207 -15.47 31.86 23.39
N ALA A 208 -15.36 33.11 22.93
CA ALA A 208 -15.42 34.28 23.81
C ALA A 208 -16.82 34.47 24.45
N LYS A 209 -17.76 33.58 24.12
CA LYS A 209 -19.15 33.59 24.56
C LYS A 209 -19.33 32.76 25.82
N ARG A 210 -20.38 33.08 26.59
CA ARG A 210 -20.72 32.32 27.79
C ARG A 210 -21.49 31.07 27.38
N LEU A 211 -21.17 29.96 28.04
CA LEU A 211 -21.75 28.66 27.71
C LEU A 211 -22.85 28.29 28.70
N TRP A 212 -23.98 27.88 28.15
CA TRP A 212 -25.19 27.59 28.89
C TRP A 212 -25.78 26.23 28.51
N ILE A 213 -26.39 25.58 29.47
CA ILE A 213 -27.18 24.37 29.26
C ILE A 213 -28.59 24.59 29.78
N ARG A 214 -29.57 24.05 29.08
CA ARG A 214 -30.97 24.08 29.51
C ARG A 214 -31.64 22.73 29.30
N ILE A 215 -32.41 22.25 30.28
CA ILE A 215 -33.29 21.10 30.11
C ILE A 215 -34.74 21.54 30.26
N ASN A 216 -35.56 21.25 29.26
CA ASN A 216 -36.95 21.65 29.16
C ASN A 216 -37.89 20.44 29.23
N GLN A 217 -39.08 20.68 29.79
CA GLN A 217 -40.15 19.67 29.84
C GLN A 217 -40.84 19.48 28.49
N THR A 218 -41.03 20.57 27.74
CA THR A 218 -41.75 20.58 26.47
C THR A 218 -40.82 20.30 25.30
N GLU A 219 -41.33 19.56 24.32
CA GLU A 219 -40.74 19.39 22.98
C GLU A 219 -40.56 20.76 22.31
N TYR A 220 -39.55 20.91 21.44
CA TYR A 220 -39.35 22.16 20.71
C TYR A 220 -40.31 22.28 19.50
N GLN A 221 -40.71 21.15 18.93
CA GLN A 221 -41.68 21.02 17.83
C GLN A 221 -42.93 20.26 18.32
N GLN A 222 -44.11 20.55 17.78
CA GLN A 222 -45.33 19.81 18.16
C GLN A 222 -45.29 18.38 17.59
N GLY A 223 -45.04 17.38 18.44
CA GLY A 223 -45.29 15.96 18.15
C GLY A 223 -44.09 15.01 18.15
N GLY A 224 -42.99 15.31 18.83
CA GLY A 224 -41.82 14.43 18.85
C GLY A 224 -40.97 14.54 20.12
N GLY A 225 -40.64 13.40 20.72
CA GLY A 225 -40.10 13.23 22.09
C GLY A 225 -38.81 13.97 22.46
N LEU A 226 -37.77 13.24 22.85
CA LEU A 226 -36.52 13.84 23.33
C LEU A 226 -35.75 14.47 22.16
N GLU A 227 -35.35 15.75 22.29
CA GLU A 227 -34.69 16.52 21.22
C GLU A 227 -33.54 17.38 21.76
N PHE A 228 -32.47 17.53 20.96
CA PHE A 228 -31.35 18.42 21.25
C PHE A 228 -31.32 19.62 20.31
N VAL A 229 -31.31 20.83 20.88
CA VAL A 229 -31.31 22.10 20.13
C VAL A 229 -30.09 22.93 20.50
N PHE A 230 -29.28 23.27 19.49
CA PHE A 230 -28.19 24.22 19.62
C PHE A 230 -28.66 25.62 19.27
N ALA A 231 -28.45 26.59 20.17
CA ALA A 231 -28.77 28.00 19.95
C ALA A 231 -27.53 28.86 20.16
N GLU A 232 -27.24 29.72 19.19
CA GLU A 232 -26.14 30.66 19.22
C GLU A 232 -26.68 32.09 19.23
N TYR A 233 -26.27 32.86 20.22
CA TYR A 233 -26.60 34.27 20.38
C TYR A 233 -25.32 35.11 20.25
N GLU A 234 -25.46 36.44 20.35
CA GLU A 234 -24.33 37.38 20.23
C GLU A 234 -23.23 37.11 21.26
N ASN A 235 -23.61 36.83 22.52
CA ASN A 235 -22.67 36.66 23.64
C ASN A 235 -22.77 35.30 24.37
N ASP A 236 -23.74 34.46 23.97
CA ASP A 236 -24.06 33.22 24.65
C ASP A 236 -24.18 32.09 23.62
N ILE A 237 -23.72 30.89 23.97
CA ILE A 237 -24.14 29.65 23.31
C ILE A 237 -24.88 28.78 24.31
N GLU A 238 -25.93 28.11 23.83
CA GLU A 238 -26.79 27.28 24.65
C GLU A 238 -27.10 25.93 23.99
N LEU A 239 -26.82 24.83 24.70
CA LEU A 239 -27.35 23.50 24.38
C LEU A 239 -28.65 23.25 25.17
N LYS A 240 -29.74 22.95 24.45
CA LYS A 240 -31.05 22.65 25.03
C LYS A 240 -31.38 21.18 24.86
N ILE A 241 -31.78 20.52 25.95
CA ILE A 241 -32.35 19.16 25.95
C ILE A 241 -33.85 19.29 26.21
N CYS A 242 -34.68 19.03 25.22
CA CYS A 242 -36.13 19.23 25.26
C CYS A 242 -36.86 17.88 25.34
N GLY A 243 -38.04 17.84 25.96
CA GLY A 243 -38.85 16.61 26.03
C GLY A 243 -38.48 15.63 27.16
N VAL A 244 -37.82 16.10 28.23
CA VAL A 244 -37.45 15.24 29.40
C VAL A 244 -38.64 14.87 30.30
N GLY A 245 -39.83 15.45 30.07
CA GLY A 245 -41.04 15.15 30.83
C GLY A 245 -40.99 15.63 32.30
N THR A 246 -42.12 15.52 33.01
CA THR A 246 -42.23 15.94 34.41
C THR A 246 -41.61 14.94 35.39
N ASP A 247 -41.64 13.65 35.05
CA ASP A 247 -41.12 12.58 35.90
C ASP A 247 -39.61 12.36 35.74
N GLY A 248 -39.01 13.03 34.74
CA GLY A 248 -37.62 12.89 34.33
C GLY A 248 -37.38 11.72 33.38
N LEU A 249 -36.22 11.71 32.73
CA LEU A 249 -35.77 10.60 31.88
C LEU A 249 -34.48 10.02 32.43
N ALA A 250 -34.30 8.70 32.28
CA ALA A 250 -33.04 8.06 32.63
C ALA A 250 -31.88 8.70 31.84
N ALA A 251 -30.78 9.05 32.50
CA ALA A 251 -29.62 9.65 31.84
C ALA A 251 -29.10 8.79 30.67
N SER A 252 -29.21 7.46 30.79
CA SER A 252 -28.88 6.52 29.71
C SER A 252 -29.80 6.65 28.50
N ALA A 253 -31.10 6.89 28.68
CA ALA A 253 -32.02 7.10 27.57
C ALA A 253 -31.72 8.42 26.84
N ILE A 254 -31.30 9.45 27.60
CA ILE A 254 -30.85 10.71 27.01
C ILE A 254 -29.57 10.51 26.21
N LEU A 255 -28.61 9.75 26.74
CA LEU A 255 -27.37 9.44 26.01
C LEU A 255 -27.63 8.62 24.75
N THR A 256 -28.50 7.60 24.80
CA THR A 256 -28.85 6.79 23.62
C THR A 256 -29.47 7.64 22.51
N GLU A 257 -30.34 8.59 22.85
CA GLU A 257 -30.90 9.53 21.87
C GLU A 257 -29.82 10.49 21.34
N TRP A 258 -28.95 11.00 22.23
CA TRP A 258 -27.84 11.86 21.83
C TRP A 258 -26.97 11.17 20.78
N GLU A 259 -26.61 9.91 20.96
CA GLU A 259 -25.75 9.14 20.05
C GLU A 259 -26.36 8.87 18.66
N LEU A 260 -27.61 9.23 18.40
CA LEU A 260 -28.21 9.10 17.07
C LEU A 260 -27.50 10.01 16.04
N PRO A 261 -27.39 9.58 14.77
CA PRO A 261 -26.76 10.37 13.70
C PRO A 261 -27.39 11.74 13.47
N ALA A 262 -28.66 11.93 13.85
CA ALA A 262 -29.37 13.20 13.73
C ALA A 262 -28.69 14.37 14.48
N TYR A 263 -27.86 14.08 15.48
CA TYR A 263 -27.20 15.08 16.33
C TYR A 263 -25.68 15.19 16.12
N ASP A 264 -25.12 14.51 15.11
CA ASP A 264 -23.68 14.56 14.79
C ASP A 264 -23.19 16.01 14.56
N TRP A 265 -24.01 16.82 13.91
CA TRP A 265 -23.68 18.22 13.65
C TRP A 265 -23.55 19.07 14.93
N ILE A 266 -24.17 18.69 16.05
CA ILE A 266 -23.98 19.37 17.34
C ILE A 266 -22.70 18.87 18.01
N ARG A 267 -22.43 17.55 17.97
CA ARG A 267 -21.18 16.96 18.48
C ARG A 267 -19.94 17.52 17.81
N THR A 268 -20.00 17.71 16.49
CA THR A 268 -18.89 18.32 15.72
C THR A 268 -18.57 19.75 16.16
N LYS A 269 -19.48 20.44 16.87
CA LYS A 269 -19.23 21.75 17.49
C LYS A 269 -18.59 21.67 18.87
N GLY A 270 -18.19 20.48 19.34
CA GLY A 270 -17.45 20.29 20.59
C GLY A 270 -18.30 19.94 21.81
N TRP A 271 -19.60 19.68 21.64
CA TRP A 271 -20.50 19.25 22.71
C TRP A 271 -20.44 17.73 22.90
N GLU A 272 -20.30 17.28 24.15
CA GLU A 272 -20.33 15.87 24.52
C GLU A 272 -21.19 15.64 25.77
N LEU A 273 -21.93 14.54 25.79
CA LEU A 273 -22.73 14.07 26.92
C LEU A 273 -22.15 12.75 27.44
N ALA A 274 -22.09 12.61 28.77
CA ALA A 274 -21.72 11.37 29.43
C ALA A 274 -22.62 11.13 30.66
N VAL A 275 -22.92 9.86 30.92
CA VAL A 275 -23.63 9.43 32.14
C VAL A 275 -22.60 9.27 33.27
N LYS A 276 -22.85 9.90 34.43
CA LYS A 276 -21.94 9.86 35.60
C LYS A 276 -22.24 8.69 36.54
N SER A 277 -23.52 8.37 36.76
CA SER A 277 -24.01 7.18 37.47
C SER A 277 -25.27 6.64 36.79
N GLY A 278 -25.50 5.33 36.85
CA GLY A 278 -26.60 4.68 36.14
C GLY A 278 -27.97 4.80 36.85
N GLN A 279 -29.02 4.88 36.01
CA GLN A 279 -30.46 4.73 36.29
C GLN A 279 -31.23 5.84 37.02
N ALA A 280 -30.60 6.87 37.58
CA ALA A 280 -31.38 7.97 38.14
C ALA A 280 -31.92 8.89 37.03
N ALA A 281 -33.13 9.39 37.26
CA ALA A 281 -33.84 10.23 36.30
C ALA A 281 -33.29 11.65 36.34
N VAL A 282 -32.88 12.18 35.19
CA VAL A 282 -32.57 13.59 35.00
C VAL A 282 -33.89 14.37 35.04
N LYS A 283 -34.06 15.24 36.04
CA LYS A 283 -35.32 15.97 36.27
C LYS A 283 -35.23 17.44 35.91
N VAL A 284 -36.34 18.01 35.48
CA VAL A 284 -36.45 19.47 35.28
C VAL A 284 -36.79 20.13 36.61
N THR A 285 -35.82 20.81 37.23
CA THR A 285 -36.01 21.51 38.51
C THR A 285 -36.66 22.88 38.35
N SER A 286 -36.64 23.49 37.16
CA SER A 286 -37.47 24.65 36.79
C SER A 286 -37.49 24.88 35.27
N THR A 287 -38.63 25.33 34.72
CA THR A 287 -38.88 25.44 33.26
C THR A 287 -38.18 26.60 32.55
N SER A 288 -37.34 27.39 33.23
CA SER A 288 -36.76 28.61 32.63
C SER A 288 -35.30 28.93 33.01
N ASN A 289 -34.66 28.11 33.86
CA ASN A 289 -33.28 28.39 34.26
C ASN A 289 -32.27 27.64 33.39
N ARG A 290 -31.29 28.40 32.90
CA ARG A 290 -30.09 27.88 32.25
C ARG A 290 -28.96 27.72 33.28
N VAL A 291 -28.18 26.66 33.15
CA VAL A 291 -26.99 26.38 33.97
C VAL A 291 -25.76 26.89 33.23
N ALA A 292 -24.97 27.76 33.87
CA ALA A 292 -23.70 28.22 33.30
C ALA A 292 -22.66 27.09 33.37
N MET A 293 -21.88 26.92 32.31
CA MET A 293 -20.76 26.00 32.34
C MET A 293 -19.55 26.65 33.03
N VAL A 294 -18.88 25.89 33.88
CA VAL A 294 -17.63 26.31 34.52
C VAL A 294 -16.50 26.04 33.54
N VAL A 295 -15.82 27.10 33.11
CA VAL A 295 -14.63 26.99 32.26
C VAL A 295 -13.42 26.66 33.12
N SER A 296 -12.73 25.59 32.77
CA SER A 296 -11.48 25.16 33.38
C SER A 296 -10.46 24.87 32.29
N THR A 297 -9.18 25.06 32.57
CA THR A 297 -8.11 24.52 31.74
C THR A 297 -7.97 23.04 32.09
N SER A 298 -8.33 22.15 31.18
CA SER A 298 -8.09 20.72 31.37
C SER A 298 -6.60 20.44 31.16
N PRO A 299 -5.94 19.63 32.01
CA PRO A 299 -4.52 19.34 31.85
C PRO A 299 -4.24 18.52 30.59
N SER A 300 -5.20 17.77 30.05
CA SER A 300 -5.04 17.02 28.80
C SER A 300 -6.35 16.98 28.01
N VAL A 301 -6.30 17.31 26.72
CA VAL A 301 -7.44 17.23 25.79
C VAL A 301 -7.04 16.39 24.58
N SER A 302 -8.02 15.72 23.96
CA SER A 302 -7.89 15.04 22.67
C SER A 302 -8.71 15.80 21.65
N LEU A 303 -8.06 16.33 20.60
CA LEU A 303 -8.69 17.08 19.52
C LEU A 303 -8.26 16.51 18.18
N THR A 304 -9.09 16.67 17.15
CA THR A 304 -8.66 16.38 15.78
C THR A 304 -7.84 17.53 15.19
N LEU A 305 -7.02 17.27 14.17
CA LEU A 305 -6.18 18.31 13.57
C LEU A 305 -6.99 19.47 12.97
N ASN A 306 -8.15 19.19 12.35
CA ASN A 306 -9.05 20.25 11.87
C ASN A 306 -9.62 21.12 13.01
N GLN A 307 -9.87 20.55 14.19
CA GLN A 307 -10.30 21.32 15.36
C GLN A 307 -9.16 22.23 15.85
N LEU A 308 -7.90 21.79 15.78
CA LEU A 308 -6.75 22.63 16.13
C LEU A 308 -6.55 23.83 15.21
N GLU A 309 -6.97 23.79 13.95
CA GLU A 309 -6.85 24.94 13.04
C GLU A 309 -7.55 26.17 13.62
N VAL A 310 -8.75 25.96 14.19
CA VAL A 310 -9.56 27.00 14.83
C VAL A 310 -9.10 27.27 16.27
N GLN A 311 -8.78 26.20 17.00
CA GLN A 311 -8.56 26.27 18.45
C GLN A 311 -7.12 26.66 18.83
N GLN A 312 -6.12 26.19 18.10
CA GLN A 312 -4.69 26.34 18.42
C GLN A 312 -3.84 26.41 17.12
N ASN A 313 -4.03 27.47 16.32
CA ASN A 313 -3.38 27.61 15.00
C ASN A 313 -1.84 27.47 15.05
N GLY A 314 -1.19 27.92 16.13
CA GLY A 314 0.25 27.71 16.33
C GLY A 314 0.63 26.22 16.39
N VAL A 315 -0.10 25.45 17.19
CA VAL A 315 0.06 23.99 17.30
C VAL A 315 -0.34 23.30 16.00
N TYR A 316 -1.44 23.71 15.38
CA TYR A 316 -1.88 23.20 14.07
C TYR A 316 -0.76 23.21 13.03
N ASN A 317 -0.09 24.36 12.85
CA ASN A 317 1.01 24.47 11.89
C ASN A 317 2.22 23.62 12.27
N GLN A 318 2.51 23.47 13.57
CA GLN A 318 3.58 22.58 14.04
C GLN A 318 3.26 21.12 13.72
N VAL A 319 2.04 20.68 14.02
CA VAL A 319 1.57 19.31 13.75
C VAL A 319 1.58 19.04 12.26
N LYS A 320 1.01 19.94 11.44
CA LYS A 320 1.01 19.82 9.98
C LYS A 320 2.43 19.74 9.39
N ALA A 321 3.36 20.54 9.92
CA ALA A 321 4.76 20.48 9.51
C ALA A 321 5.44 19.16 9.94
N ALA A 322 5.10 18.61 11.11
CA ALA A 322 5.61 17.33 11.58
C ALA A 322 5.07 16.16 10.74
N LEU A 323 3.77 16.12 10.47
CA LEU A 323 3.15 15.14 9.57
C LEU A 323 3.75 15.19 8.16
N GLY A 324 4.07 16.39 7.66
CA GLY A 324 4.78 16.57 6.39
C GLY A 324 6.21 16.01 6.36
N ARG A 325 6.77 15.58 7.50
CA ARG A 325 8.07 14.89 7.63
C ARG A 325 7.94 13.38 7.75
N GLU A 326 6.73 12.86 7.94
CA GLU A 326 6.49 11.42 7.95
C GLU A 326 6.64 10.86 6.53
N ARG A 327 7.33 9.72 6.44
CA ARG A 327 7.74 9.11 5.18
C ARG A 327 7.23 7.68 5.10
N VAL A 328 6.87 7.28 3.89
CA VAL A 328 6.38 5.94 3.62
C VAL A 328 7.57 4.98 3.47
N THR A 329 7.63 3.94 4.29
CA THR A 329 8.49 2.78 4.02
C THR A 329 7.80 1.89 3.00
N LEU A 330 8.51 1.48 1.94
CA LEU A 330 7.96 0.63 0.88
C LEU A 330 8.80 -0.63 0.66
N PRO A 331 8.19 -1.74 0.23
CA PRO A 331 8.92 -2.82 -0.38
C PRO A 331 9.78 -2.36 -1.57
N ALA A 332 10.81 -3.12 -1.90
CA ALA A 332 11.74 -2.79 -2.95
C ALA A 332 11.21 -3.08 -4.36
N SER A 333 10.38 -4.12 -4.51
CA SER A 333 9.95 -4.63 -5.81
C SER A 333 9.37 -3.60 -6.78
N PRO A 334 8.59 -2.57 -6.36
CA PRO A 334 8.09 -1.57 -7.31
C PRO A 334 9.23 -0.72 -7.91
N ALA A 335 10.18 -0.29 -7.09
CA ALA A 335 11.35 0.45 -7.56
C ALA A 335 12.23 -0.43 -8.46
N ILE A 336 12.43 -1.69 -8.09
CA ILE A 336 13.23 -2.65 -8.87
C ILE A 336 12.58 -2.95 -10.23
N ALA A 337 11.25 -3.05 -10.30
CA ALA A 337 10.55 -3.19 -11.58
C ALA A 337 10.77 -1.97 -12.48
N GLY A 338 10.80 -0.76 -11.91
CA GLY A 338 11.17 0.46 -12.62
C GLY A 338 12.61 0.42 -13.14
N VAL A 339 13.54 -0.02 -12.28
CA VAL A 339 14.95 -0.23 -12.65
C VAL A 339 15.07 -1.23 -13.79
N TYR A 340 14.38 -2.37 -13.74
CA TYR A 340 14.41 -3.36 -14.82
C TYR A 340 13.93 -2.72 -16.14
N ALA A 341 12.78 -2.04 -16.13
CA ALA A 341 12.25 -1.38 -17.31
C ALA A 341 13.22 -0.33 -17.89
N SER A 342 13.87 0.46 -17.01
CA SER A 342 14.84 1.46 -17.44
C SER A 342 16.10 0.85 -18.04
N VAL A 343 16.67 -0.18 -17.41
CA VAL A 343 17.88 -0.87 -17.87
C VAL A 343 17.61 -1.60 -19.18
N ASP A 344 16.45 -2.25 -19.32
CA ASP A 344 16.08 -2.95 -20.54
C ASP A 344 15.98 -2.00 -21.73
N ARG A 345 15.35 -0.83 -21.53
CA ARG A 345 15.21 0.21 -22.55
C ARG A 345 16.56 0.79 -22.97
N ASP A 346 17.42 1.06 -22.00
CA ASP A 346 18.64 1.85 -22.23
C ASP A 346 19.84 0.96 -22.59
N ARG A 347 19.84 -0.32 -22.16
CA ARG A 347 20.99 -1.24 -22.23
C ARG A 347 20.66 -2.65 -22.73
N GLY A 348 19.38 -2.98 -22.91
CA GLY A 348 18.92 -4.30 -23.30
C GLY A 348 18.77 -5.27 -22.12
N VAL A 349 17.88 -6.25 -22.28
CA VAL A 349 17.49 -7.24 -21.24
C VAL A 349 18.66 -8.11 -20.75
N TRP A 350 19.70 -8.27 -21.59
CA TRP A 350 20.92 -9.00 -21.26
C TRP A 350 21.83 -8.27 -20.27
N LYS A 351 21.59 -6.98 -19.98
CA LYS A 351 22.31 -6.24 -18.95
C LYS A 351 21.71 -6.51 -17.57
N ALA A 352 22.56 -6.95 -16.64
CA ALA A 352 22.15 -7.12 -15.24
C ALA A 352 21.62 -5.79 -14.65
N PRO A 353 20.42 -5.77 -14.03
CA PRO A 353 19.81 -4.60 -13.39
C PRO A 353 20.37 -4.35 -11.98
N ALA A 354 21.70 -4.38 -11.86
CA ALA A 354 22.44 -4.12 -10.62
C ALA A 354 23.47 -3.00 -10.84
N ASN A 355 23.95 -2.42 -9.74
CA ASN A 355 24.73 -1.18 -9.70
C ASN A 355 23.97 0.00 -10.33
N VAL A 356 22.66 0.06 -10.08
CA VAL A 356 21.76 1.14 -10.52
C VAL A 356 21.27 1.90 -9.29
N PRO A 357 21.33 3.25 -9.28
CA PRO A 357 20.82 4.05 -8.17
C PRO A 357 19.29 4.06 -8.14
N LEU A 358 18.74 4.09 -6.94
CA LEU A 358 17.30 4.22 -6.71
C LEU A 358 16.90 5.67 -6.50
N SER A 359 15.80 6.07 -7.12
CA SER A 359 15.18 7.38 -6.99
C SER A 359 14.08 7.39 -5.93
N ALA A 360 13.88 8.56 -5.30
CA ALA A 360 12.91 8.76 -4.21
C ALA A 360 13.14 7.84 -3.01
N VAL A 361 14.39 7.54 -2.70
CA VAL A 361 14.83 6.71 -1.56
C VAL A 361 15.78 7.52 -0.70
N ILE A 362 15.50 7.58 0.60
CA ILE A 362 16.41 8.10 1.64
C ILE A 362 17.49 7.07 1.93
N GLY A 363 17.09 5.80 2.10
CA GLY A 363 18.00 4.69 2.36
C GLY A 363 17.26 3.35 2.45
N PRO A 364 18.00 2.23 2.56
CA PRO A 364 17.43 0.95 2.96
C PRO A 364 17.01 1.01 4.45
N SER A 365 15.88 0.41 4.80
CA SER A 365 15.37 0.29 6.19
C SER A 365 16.38 -0.41 7.11
N LYS A 366 17.18 -1.33 6.56
CA LYS A 366 18.26 -2.03 7.24
C LYS A 366 19.59 -1.84 6.53
N LYS A 367 20.64 -1.55 7.29
CA LYS A 367 21.99 -1.48 6.74
C LYS A 367 22.54 -2.89 6.56
N ILE A 368 22.97 -3.22 5.34
CA ILE A 368 23.59 -4.50 5.01
C ILE A 368 25.09 -4.28 4.81
N SER A 369 25.91 -4.90 5.67
CA SER A 369 27.37 -4.88 5.53
C SER A 369 27.83 -5.82 4.41
N ASN A 370 29.14 -5.79 4.07
CA ASN A 370 29.68 -6.74 3.11
C ASN A 370 29.57 -8.20 3.61
N GLN A 371 29.75 -8.40 4.92
CA GLN A 371 29.67 -9.73 5.54
C GLN A 371 28.23 -10.25 5.53
N ASP A 372 27.25 -9.41 5.88
CA ASP A 372 25.83 -9.81 5.86
C ASP A 372 25.34 -10.12 4.44
N GLN A 373 25.92 -9.45 3.43
CA GLN A 373 25.58 -9.68 2.03
C GLN A 373 26.06 -11.06 1.53
N GLU A 374 27.15 -11.60 2.05
CA GLU A 374 27.71 -12.87 1.60
C GLU A 374 26.68 -14.00 1.79
N SER A 375 26.05 -14.05 2.98
CA SER A 375 25.00 -15.02 3.29
C SER A 375 23.69 -14.80 2.54
N LEU A 376 23.42 -13.58 2.05
CA LEU A 376 22.26 -13.31 1.18
C LEU A 376 22.46 -13.89 -0.21
N ASN A 377 23.68 -13.80 -0.72
CA ASN A 377 24.03 -14.14 -2.09
C ASN A 377 24.19 -15.64 -2.33
N VAL A 378 24.89 -16.36 -1.45
CA VAL A 378 25.17 -17.79 -1.59
C VAL A 378 24.81 -18.49 -0.28
N ASP A 379 23.97 -19.50 -0.37
CA ASP A 379 23.44 -20.22 0.79
C ASP A 379 23.29 -21.71 0.47
N THR A 380 23.34 -22.56 1.48
CA THR A 380 23.22 -24.03 1.34
C THR A 380 21.86 -24.47 0.81
N SER A 381 20.80 -23.68 1.00
CA SER A 381 19.48 -23.93 0.41
C SER A 381 19.44 -23.73 -1.11
N GLY A 382 20.46 -23.08 -1.69
CA GLY A 382 20.48 -22.69 -3.10
C GLY A 382 19.69 -21.43 -3.43
N LYS A 383 19.04 -20.80 -2.45
CA LYS A 383 18.16 -19.64 -2.66
C LYS A 383 18.86 -18.31 -2.35
N SER A 384 19.09 -17.51 -3.39
CA SER A 384 19.70 -16.18 -3.26
C SER A 384 18.68 -15.08 -2.98
N ILE A 385 19.16 -14.03 -2.32
CA ILE A 385 18.43 -12.79 -2.04
C ILE A 385 19.33 -11.62 -2.45
N ASN A 386 18.80 -10.68 -3.22
CA ASN A 386 19.57 -9.53 -3.71
C ASN A 386 19.49 -8.37 -2.71
N ALA A 387 20.65 -7.85 -2.33
CA ALA A 387 20.72 -6.73 -1.40
C ALA A 387 20.52 -5.37 -2.10
N ILE A 388 19.87 -4.45 -1.42
CA ILE A 388 19.88 -3.01 -1.72
C ILE A 388 20.72 -2.33 -0.65
N ARG A 389 21.70 -1.52 -1.08
CA ARG A 389 22.73 -1.00 -0.18
C ARG A 389 22.95 0.49 -0.37
N ALA A 390 23.16 1.19 0.73
CA ALA A 390 23.59 2.58 0.73
C ALA A 390 25.12 2.67 0.69
N PHE A 391 25.63 3.51 -0.19
CA PHE A 391 27.06 3.78 -0.35
C PHE A 391 27.32 5.29 -0.22
N ALA A 392 28.32 5.64 0.59
CA ALA A 392 28.76 7.02 0.73
C ALA A 392 29.15 7.60 -0.65
N GLY A 393 28.59 8.75 -1.01
CA GLY A 393 28.85 9.43 -2.28
C GLY A 393 28.18 8.82 -3.52
N LYS A 394 27.51 7.67 -3.41
CA LYS A 394 26.78 7.03 -4.54
C LYS A 394 25.29 6.84 -4.30
N GLY A 395 24.82 7.08 -3.07
CA GLY A 395 23.42 6.89 -2.69
C GLY A 395 23.06 5.41 -2.50
N THR A 396 21.77 5.11 -2.65
CA THR A 396 21.24 3.74 -2.52
C THR A 396 21.25 3.04 -3.86
N LEU A 397 21.92 1.90 -3.94
CA LEU A 397 22.10 1.11 -5.17
C LEU A 397 21.48 -0.28 -5.05
N VAL A 398 20.93 -0.77 -6.16
CA VAL A 398 20.63 -2.20 -6.33
C VAL A 398 21.94 -2.97 -6.39
N TRP A 399 22.14 -3.94 -5.50
CA TRP A 399 23.43 -4.58 -5.28
C TRP A 399 23.37 -6.12 -5.31
N GLY A 400 22.65 -6.64 -6.31
CA GLY A 400 22.53 -8.04 -6.65
C GLY A 400 21.67 -8.22 -7.90
N ALA A 401 21.89 -9.30 -8.66
CA ALA A 401 21.09 -9.67 -9.83
C ALA A 401 20.99 -11.19 -10.00
N ARG A 402 20.91 -11.92 -8.89
CA ARG A 402 20.66 -13.37 -8.88
C ARG A 402 19.17 -13.67 -8.90
N THR A 403 18.80 -14.79 -9.52
CA THR A 403 17.45 -15.36 -9.37
C THR A 403 17.31 -16.04 -8.01
N LEU A 404 16.12 -16.52 -7.68
CA LEU A 404 15.93 -17.40 -6.52
C LEU A 404 16.65 -18.76 -6.71
N ALA A 405 17.02 -19.14 -7.94
CA ALA A 405 17.84 -20.31 -8.23
C ALA A 405 19.35 -19.95 -8.19
N GLY A 406 19.78 -19.44 -7.05
CA GLY A 406 21.10 -18.82 -6.84
C GLY A 406 22.31 -19.69 -7.11
N ASN A 407 22.20 -20.98 -6.80
CA ASN A 407 23.29 -21.95 -6.98
C ASN A 407 23.17 -22.72 -8.31
N ASP A 408 22.15 -22.46 -9.12
CA ASP A 408 22.02 -23.06 -10.45
C ASP A 408 23.22 -22.63 -11.32
N ASN A 409 23.64 -23.49 -12.24
CA ASN A 409 24.79 -23.21 -13.12
C ASN A 409 24.39 -22.41 -14.36
N GLU A 410 23.15 -22.57 -14.82
CA GLU A 410 22.62 -21.92 -16.03
C GLU A 410 21.79 -20.68 -15.67
N TRP A 411 20.91 -20.81 -14.69
CA TRP A 411 19.85 -19.84 -14.40
C TRP A 411 20.12 -18.95 -13.20
N ARG A 412 21.39 -18.87 -12.78
CA ARG A 412 21.85 -18.08 -11.63
C ARG A 412 21.46 -16.61 -11.69
N TYR A 413 21.50 -16.01 -12.88
CA TYR A 413 21.43 -14.56 -13.05
C TYR A 413 20.14 -14.12 -13.74
N VAL A 414 19.58 -13.02 -13.23
CA VAL A 414 18.36 -12.38 -13.74
C VAL A 414 18.47 -12.10 -15.24
N SER A 415 19.56 -11.46 -15.68
CA SER A 415 19.72 -11.08 -17.08
C SER A 415 19.79 -12.27 -18.02
N VAL A 416 20.33 -13.41 -17.56
CA VAL A 416 20.37 -14.65 -18.35
C VAL A 416 18.97 -15.22 -18.52
N ARG A 417 18.23 -15.44 -17.42
CA ARG A 417 16.86 -15.98 -17.53
C ARG A 417 15.95 -15.06 -18.34
N ARG A 418 16.01 -13.75 -18.11
CA ARG A 418 15.17 -12.79 -18.84
C ARG A 418 15.53 -12.66 -20.31
N LEU A 419 16.81 -12.80 -20.68
CA LEU A 419 17.22 -12.88 -22.09
C LEU A 419 16.60 -14.10 -22.78
N PHE A 420 16.62 -15.27 -22.12
CA PHE A 420 15.99 -16.47 -22.68
C PHE A 420 14.47 -16.32 -22.81
N ASN A 421 13.78 -15.76 -21.80
CA ASN A 421 12.34 -15.46 -21.92
C ASN A 421 12.06 -14.57 -23.15
N LEU A 422 12.86 -13.51 -23.36
CA LEU A 422 12.72 -12.63 -24.52
C LEU A 422 12.93 -13.38 -25.85
N ILE A 423 13.96 -14.24 -25.92
CA ILE A 423 14.28 -15.00 -27.14
C ILE A 423 13.18 -16.02 -27.45
N GLU A 424 12.74 -16.79 -26.45
CA GLU A 424 11.66 -17.78 -26.55
C GLU A 424 10.37 -17.09 -27.02
N GLU A 425 10.00 -15.96 -26.41
CA GLU A 425 8.78 -15.23 -26.76
C GLU A 425 8.82 -14.63 -28.17
N SER A 426 9.91 -13.95 -28.49
CA SER A 426 10.08 -13.32 -29.80
C SER A 426 10.10 -14.36 -30.91
N THR A 427 10.74 -15.51 -30.67
CA THR A 427 10.77 -16.62 -31.61
C THR A 427 9.38 -17.22 -31.80
N ARG A 428 8.64 -17.46 -30.71
CA ARG A 428 7.27 -17.99 -30.75
C ARG A 428 6.33 -17.08 -31.56
N LYS A 429 6.37 -15.76 -31.32
CA LYS A 429 5.56 -14.79 -32.09
C LYS A 429 5.99 -14.72 -33.55
N ALA A 430 7.29 -14.69 -33.83
CA ALA A 430 7.81 -14.56 -35.19
C ALA A 430 7.53 -15.79 -36.06
N THR A 431 7.45 -16.99 -35.48
CA THR A 431 7.19 -18.23 -36.22
C THR A 431 5.71 -18.57 -36.36
N ALA A 432 4.79 -17.74 -35.84
CA ALA A 432 3.36 -18.01 -35.85
C ALA A 432 2.77 -18.22 -37.26
N PHE A 433 3.31 -17.56 -38.29
CA PHE A 433 2.84 -17.75 -39.67
C PHE A 433 3.13 -19.17 -40.20
N ALA A 434 4.08 -19.91 -39.62
CA ALA A 434 4.40 -21.25 -40.09
C ALA A 434 3.35 -22.29 -39.64
N VAL A 435 2.47 -21.93 -38.71
CA VAL A 435 1.37 -22.79 -38.27
C VAL A 435 0.37 -22.92 -39.42
N PHE A 436 0.02 -24.17 -39.77
CA PHE A 436 -0.82 -24.54 -40.92
C PHE A 436 -0.21 -24.30 -42.32
N GLU A 437 1.07 -23.96 -42.41
CA GLU A 437 1.80 -24.02 -43.68
C GLU A 437 2.16 -25.47 -44.04
N PRO A 438 2.39 -25.80 -45.34
CA PRO A 438 2.86 -27.11 -45.73
C PRO A 438 4.15 -27.50 -44.98
N ASN A 439 4.12 -28.65 -44.28
CA ASN A 439 5.25 -29.16 -43.50
C ASN A 439 6.36 -29.73 -44.42
N ASN A 440 7.14 -28.83 -45.03
CA ASN A 440 8.20 -29.18 -45.98
C ASN A 440 9.47 -28.35 -45.76
N SER A 441 10.53 -28.71 -46.49
CA SER A 441 11.85 -28.08 -46.39
C SER A 441 11.84 -26.58 -46.65
N THR A 442 10.93 -26.07 -47.49
CA THR A 442 10.83 -24.64 -47.77
C THR A 442 10.36 -23.88 -46.53
N THR A 443 9.34 -24.38 -45.85
CA THR A 443 8.83 -23.80 -44.60
C THR A 443 9.90 -23.85 -43.50
N TRP A 444 10.60 -24.98 -43.36
CA TRP A 444 11.67 -25.13 -42.38
C TRP A 444 12.82 -24.15 -42.61
N LEU A 445 13.24 -23.95 -43.86
CA LEU A 445 14.29 -23.00 -44.22
C LEU A 445 13.89 -21.56 -43.91
N LYS A 446 12.62 -21.18 -44.15
CA LYS A 446 12.09 -19.86 -43.75
C LYS A 446 12.17 -19.67 -42.24
N VAL A 447 11.67 -20.64 -41.47
CA VAL A 447 11.75 -20.65 -39.99
C VAL A 447 13.19 -20.49 -39.52
N LYS A 448 14.10 -21.32 -40.04
CA LYS A 448 15.53 -21.23 -39.72
C LYS A 448 16.08 -19.84 -39.98
N ALA A 449 15.89 -19.31 -41.19
CA ALA A 449 16.50 -18.05 -41.61
C ALA A 449 16.07 -16.86 -40.75
N MET A 450 14.80 -16.81 -40.32
CA MET A 450 14.34 -15.71 -39.46
C MET A 450 14.92 -15.81 -38.05
N ILE A 451 14.96 -17.00 -37.45
CA ILE A 451 15.55 -17.19 -36.12
C ILE A 451 17.04 -16.88 -36.16
N ASP A 452 17.73 -17.35 -37.21
CA ASP A 452 19.16 -17.10 -37.45
C ASP A 452 19.44 -15.58 -37.55
N THR A 453 18.62 -14.86 -38.33
CA THR A 453 18.73 -13.39 -38.47
C THR A 453 18.44 -12.66 -37.14
N TYR A 454 17.44 -13.10 -36.38
CA TYR A 454 17.11 -12.51 -35.09
C TYR A 454 18.23 -12.68 -34.06
N LEU A 455 18.76 -13.91 -33.92
CA LEU A 455 19.85 -14.21 -33.01
C LEU A 455 21.14 -13.51 -33.44
N TYR A 456 21.40 -13.39 -34.75
CA TYR A 456 22.50 -12.60 -35.28
C TYR A 456 22.41 -11.13 -34.82
N GLY A 457 21.24 -10.51 -34.94
CA GLY A 457 21.02 -9.13 -34.48
C GLY A 457 21.12 -8.96 -32.95
N LEU A 458 20.90 -10.02 -32.17
CA LEU A 458 21.18 -10.02 -30.72
C LEU A 458 22.69 -10.11 -30.45
N TRP A 459 23.39 -11.00 -31.13
CA TRP A 459 24.85 -11.14 -31.04
C TRP A 459 25.57 -9.84 -31.44
N GLU A 460 25.17 -9.21 -32.54
CA GLU A 460 25.76 -7.95 -33.02
C GLU A 460 25.61 -6.81 -31.99
N ARG A 461 24.52 -6.80 -31.23
CA ARG A 461 24.28 -5.86 -30.12
C ARG A 461 24.96 -6.26 -28.80
N GLY A 462 25.73 -7.35 -28.79
CA GLY A 462 26.46 -7.86 -27.63
C GLY A 462 25.58 -8.58 -26.61
N ALA A 463 24.40 -9.05 -26.98
CA ALA A 463 23.52 -9.81 -26.10
C ALA A 463 23.98 -11.27 -25.90
N LEU A 464 24.61 -11.84 -26.93
CA LEU A 464 25.12 -13.20 -26.94
C LEU A 464 26.66 -13.18 -26.96
N VAL A 465 27.29 -14.08 -26.21
CA VAL A 465 28.75 -14.13 -26.08
C VAL A 465 29.34 -15.09 -27.11
N GLY A 466 30.32 -14.64 -27.88
CA GLY A 466 31.06 -15.44 -28.86
C GLY A 466 31.90 -14.55 -29.78
N ASN A 467 33.09 -15.00 -30.18
CA ASN A 467 33.96 -14.22 -31.07
C ASN A 467 33.40 -14.17 -32.49
N ALA A 468 32.75 -15.25 -32.91
CA ALA A 468 31.93 -15.33 -34.11
C ALA A 468 30.49 -15.70 -33.76
N ALA A 469 29.54 -15.38 -34.64
CA ALA A 469 28.13 -15.76 -34.48
C ALA A 469 27.94 -17.28 -34.24
N SER A 470 28.77 -18.11 -34.90
CA SER A 470 28.76 -19.56 -34.75
C SER A 470 29.22 -20.06 -33.37
N ASP A 471 29.97 -19.26 -32.62
CA ASP A 471 30.34 -19.57 -31.24
C ASP A 471 29.20 -19.23 -30.28
N ALA A 472 28.37 -18.24 -30.65
CA ALA A 472 27.34 -17.66 -29.80
C ALA A 472 25.99 -18.40 -29.90
N PHE A 473 25.60 -18.84 -31.10
CA PHE A 473 24.35 -19.55 -31.31
C PHE A 473 24.39 -20.49 -32.52
N PHE A 474 23.43 -21.40 -32.57
CA PHE A 474 23.13 -22.22 -33.74
C PHE A 474 21.62 -22.43 -33.87
N VAL A 475 21.15 -22.65 -35.10
CA VAL A 475 19.75 -23.00 -35.38
C VAL A 475 19.73 -24.26 -36.22
N ASN A 476 19.17 -25.34 -35.68
CA ASN A 476 19.04 -26.62 -36.37
C ASN A 476 17.57 -26.95 -36.62
N ILE A 477 17.25 -27.28 -37.86
CA ILE A 477 15.93 -27.78 -38.27
C ILE A 477 16.09 -28.66 -39.51
N GLY A 478 15.35 -29.77 -39.56
CA GLY A 478 15.18 -30.59 -40.77
C GLY A 478 15.16 -32.10 -40.50
N LEU A 479 14.72 -32.84 -41.52
CA LEU A 479 14.70 -34.30 -41.53
C LEU A 479 16.12 -34.88 -41.35
N GLY A 480 16.27 -35.81 -40.41
CA GLY A 480 17.56 -36.41 -40.06
C GLY A 480 18.50 -35.50 -39.26
N LYS A 481 18.06 -34.27 -38.92
CA LYS A 481 18.78 -33.37 -37.99
C LYS A 481 18.06 -33.25 -36.66
N THR A 482 16.78 -32.85 -36.70
CA THR A 482 15.95 -32.64 -35.51
C THR A 482 14.63 -33.38 -35.57
N MET A 483 14.25 -33.91 -36.73
CA MET A 483 12.98 -34.63 -36.96
C MET A 483 13.22 -35.92 -37.72
N THR A 484 12.37 -36.91 -37.47
CA THR A 484 12.24 -38.16 -38.21
C THR A 484 11.12 -38.05 -39.26
N PRO A 485 10.96 -39.03 -40.18
CA PRO A 485 9.80 -39.07 -41.07
C PRO A 485 8.47 -39.11 -40.30
N ASP A 486 8.42 -39.81 -39.17
CA ASP A 486 7.19 -39.96 -38.37
C ASP A 486 6.76 -38.63 -37.71
N ASP A 487 7.72 -37.78 -37.30
CA ASP A 487 7.45 -36.43 -36.77
C ASP A 487 6.86 -35.47 -37.82
N ILE A 488 6.99 -35.79 -39.11
CA ILE A 488 6.45 -34.95 -40.19
C ILE A 488 5.01 -35.35 -40.54
N LEU A 489 4.68 -36.63 -40.33
CA LEU A 489 3.39 -37.22 -40.70
C LEU A 489 2.32 -37.07 -39.62
N ASN A 490 2.72 -36.92 -38.36
CA ASN A 490 1.85 -36.74 -37.19
C ASN A 490 1.99 -35.32 -36.64
#